data_AF-A0A5N7ACR7-F1
#
_entry.id   AF-A0A5N7ACR7-F1
#
_cell.length_a   1.000
_cell.length_b   1.000
_cell.length_c   1.000
_cell.angle_alpha   90.00
_cell.angle_beta   90.00
_cell.angle_gamma   90.00
#
_symmetry.space_group_name_H-M   'P 1'
#
loop_
_entity.id
_entity.type
_entity.pdbx_description
1 polymer ?
#
loop_
_entity_poly.entity_id
_entity_poly.type
_entity_poly.pdbx_seq_one_letter_code
_entity_poly.pdbx_strand_id
1 'polypeptide(L)'
;MVTTAQSVARYRIVKSTSLGDSQIKLSGQRVELDEIAHALLQASKEKLTNAHVCVRGTGTDTSLVAFVVFSNDPLDEEVDRITYLKQLRQRVPLPQYMWLSIMISLEELPLNVNGKVDRKALDVIELPNSSVDDQVLVDLDEDEMTLLGMWEEVLPDTAAKGLKITKDTDLFEAGGNSLSLVRLQSFIKERLGVQVPLVELVESCSLEAMARRLWSNRLVSSSHFTWEGEATIGDAGRIVILTGASGFLKKQVLQGLVLSSTVSEVHCIAVRSQTSMEKLNAIGSPKIIVHTGDLTLPRLGLDIITARSLASRANIIVHNGAHVSFLKSYSSLKKANVGSTAEFVRLAKPRRIPIHFISSAGVAGFVPRNELPLREVSVAAYPPPRDSSAHGCQIAKWVSERLLEKANQQYGLDIVLHRPTGIVGEGAPGADILDDLLHYSRQLELAPDMDGWDGYLHLVDMEAVAQRMVALLASSNVSETGPGAVRVVHTCNAGAFSSP
;
A
#
# COMPACT_ATOMS: atom_id res chain seq x y z
N MET A 1 13.07 1.83 -64.53
CA MET A 1 12.69 0.52 -63.99
C MET A 1 13.95 -0.18 -63.50
N VAL A 2 14.30 0.02 -62.24
CA VAL A 2 15.33 -0.78 -61.57
C VAL A 2 14.69 -1.25 -60.28
N THR A 3 14.35 -2.53 -60.29
CA THR A 3 13.70 -3.28 -59.23
C THR A 3 14.77 -3.62 -58.19
N THR A 4 14.76 -2.96 -57.03
CA THR A 4 15.62 -3.33 -55.90
C THR A 4 14.99 -4.48 -55.14
N ALA A 5 15.68 -5.63 -55.19
CA ALA A 5 15.31 -6.87 -54.53
C ALA A 5 15.30 -6.69 -53.00
N GLN A 6 14.17 -7.04 -52.37
CA GLN A 6 14.09 -7.28 -50.93
C GLN A 6 14.96 -8.49 -50.57
N SER A 7 16.06 -8.25 -49.86
CA SER A 7 16.84 -9.29 -49.19
C SER A 7 16.05 -9.79 -47.98
N VAL A 8 15.30 -10.88 -48.17
CA VAL A 8 14.70 -11.65 -47.07
C VAL A 8 15.84 -12.39 -46.36
N ALA A 9 16.20 -11.93 -45.16
CA ALA A 9 17.12 -12.65 -44.28
C ALA A 9 16.51 -14.02 -43.95
N ARG A 10 17.01 -15.06 -44.61
CA ARG A 10 16.60 -16.44 -44.35
C ARG A 10 17.27 -16.89 -43.06
N TYR A 11 16.48 -17.08 -42.00
CA TYR A 11 16.90 -17.78 -40.79
C TYR A 11 17.57 -19.10 -41.16
N ARG A 12 18.88 -19.22 -40.92
CA ARG A 12 19.62 -20.46 -41.17
C ARG A 12 19.43 -21.37 -39.96
N ILE A 13 18.28 -22.05 -39.94
CA ILE A 13 18.02 -23.11 -38.97
C ILE A 13 19.03 -24.23 -39.23
N VAL A 14 20.01 -24.40 -38.34
CA VAL A 14 20.84 -25.60 -38.33
C VAL A 14 19.94 -26.74 -37.83
N LYS A 15 19.21 -27.35 -38.76
CA LYS A 15 18.37 -28.52 -38.48
C LYS A 15 19.30 -29.65 -38.01
N SER A 16 19.26 -29.96 -36.72
CA SER A 16 19.81 -31.19 -36.17
C SER A 16 18.98 -32.37 -36.69
N THR A 17 19.30 -32.88 -37.88
CA THR A 17 18.81 -34.20 -38.29
C THR A 17 19.63 -35.26 -37.57
N SER A 18 19.20 -35.55 -36.34
CA SER A 18 19.30 -36.86 -35.71
C SER A 18 17.97 -37.07 -34.98
N LEU A 19 17.07 -37.85 -35.58
CA LEU A 19 15.96 -38.43 -34.83
C LEU A 19 16.58 -39.21 -33.66
N GLY A 20 16.52 -38.66 -32.44
CA GLY A 20 16.80 -39.42 -31.24
C GLY A 20 17.42 -38.70 -30.04
N ASP A 21 18.03 -37.51 -30.18
CA ASP A 21 19.02 -37.07 -29.17
C ASP A 21 18.99 -35.58 -28.76
N SER A 22 17.93 -34.83 -29.09
CA SER A 22 17.65 -33.48 -28.53
C SER A 22 16.58 -33.51 -27.44
N GLN A 23 16.14 -34.71 -27.08
CA GLN A 23 15.06 -34.92 -26.15
C GLN A 23 15.56 -35.40 -24.81
N ILE A 24 15.32 -34.60 -23.77
CA ILE A 24 15.75 -34.88 -22.41
C ILE A 24 14.55 -35.11 -21.51
N LYS A 25 14.77 -35.78 -20.36
CA LYS A 25 13.81 -35.77 -19.27
C LYS A 25 14.26 -34.75 -18.23
N LEU A 26 13.48 -33.70 -18.06
CA LEU A 26 13.71 -32.67 -17.06
C LEU A 26 12.48 -32.62 -16.14
N SER A 27 12.69 -32.79 -14.84
CA SER A 27 11.61 -32.84 -13.83
C SER A 27 10.49 -33.84 -14.16
N GLY A 28 10.83 -34.99 -14.76
CA GLY A 28 9.89 -36.05 -15.13
C GLY A 28 9.15 -35.84 -16.46
N GLN A 29 9.35 -34.70 -17.13
CA GLN A 29 8.71 -34.37 -18.42
C GLN A 29 9.70 -34.49 -19.58
N ARG A 30 9.18 -34.87 -20.76
CA ARG A 30 9.96 -35.05 -21.99
C ARG A 30 10.06 -33.68 -22.69
N VAL A 31 11.27 -33.13 -22.78
CA VAL A 31 11.55 -31.78 -23.28
C VAL A 31 12.38 -31.88 -24.56
N GLU A 32 11.97 -31.18 -25.61
CA GLU A 32 12.73 -31.04 -26.86
C GLU A 32 13.56 -29.76 -26.81
N LEU A 33 14.88 -29.87 -26.72
CA LEU A 33 15.79 -28.73 -26.62
C LEU A 33 15.73 -27.82 -27.86
N ASP A 34 15.44 -28.41 -29.02
CA ASP A 34 15.28 -27.69 -30.29
C ASP A 34 14.02 -26.80 -30.29
N GLU A 35 12.96 -27.17 -29.55
CA GLU A 35 11.76 -26.33 -29.40
C GLU A 35 12.06 -25.07 -28.58
N ILE A 36 12.86 -25.22 -27.52
CA ILE A 36 13.30 -24.09 -26.69
C ILE A 36 14.18 -23.14 -27.52
N ALA A 37 15.13 -23.69 -28.29
CA ALA A 37 15.95 -22.89 -29.20
C ALA A 37 15.08 -22.14 -30.24
N HIS A 38 14.04 -22.79 -30.77
CA HIS A 38 13.12 -22.15 -31.70
C HIS A 38 12.31 -21.03 -31.05
N ALA A 39 11.80 -21.25 -29.84
CA ALA A 39 11.05 -20.24 -29.08
C ALA A 39 11.91 -19.00 -28.79
N LEU A 40 13.20 -19.18 -28.47
CA LEU A 40 14.16 -18.09 -28.31
C LEU A 40 14.30 -17.24 -29.58
N LEU A 41 14.49 -17.89 -30.74
CA LEU A 41 14.63 -17.18 -32.02
C LEU A 41 13.36 -16.40 -32.37
N GLN A 42 12.18 -16.99 -32.19
CA GLN A 42 10.90 -16.32 -32.46
C GLN A 42 10.68 -15.11 -31.54
N ALA A 43 10.94 -15.26 -30.24
CA ALA A 43 10.77 -14.18 -29.26
C ALA A 43 11.78 -13.03 -29.44
N SER A 44 12.91 -13.30 -30.11
CA SER A 44 13.97 -12.32 -30.37
C SER A 44 13.61 -11.27 -31.43
N LYS A 45 12.57 -11.49 -32.24
CA LYS A 45 12.17 -10.59 -33.34
C LYS A 45 13.37 -10.22 -34.23
N GLU A 46 14.00 -11.24 -34.81
CA GLU A 46 15.13 -11.12 -35.76
C GLU A 46 16.47 -10.65 -35.16
N LYS A 47 16.54 -10.36 -33.85
CA LYS A 47 17.79 -9.94 -33.19
C LYS A 47 18.77 -11.08 -32.90
N LEU A 48 18.31 -12.33 -32.93
CA LEU A 48 19.16 -13.52 -32.85
C LEU A 48 19.13 -14.29 -34.17
N THR A 49 20.31 -14.67 -34.66
CA THR A 49 20.46 -15.46 -35.90
C THR A 49 20.53 -16.95 -35.64
N ASN A 50 21.06 -17.35 -34.48
CA ASN A 50 21.21 -18.75 -34.10
C ASN A 50 21.06 -18.95 -32.59
N ALA A 51 20.56 -20.12 -32.19
CA ALA A 51 20.43 -20.50 -30.79
C ALA A 51 20.64 -22.02 -30.63
N HIS A 52 21.36 -22.42 -29.58
CA HIS A 52 21.54 -23.81 -29.20
C HIS A 52 21.30 -23.95 -27.69
N VAL A 53 20.48 -24.92 -27.30
CA VAL A 53 20.18 -25.18 -25.88
C VAL A 53 20.74 -26.55 -25.50
N CYS A 54 21.47 -26.60 -24.39
CA CYS A 54 22.00 -27.83 -23.82
C CYS A 54 21.77 -27.88 -22.31
N VAL A 55 22.05 -29.05 -21.71
CA VAL A 55 22.02 -29.24 -20.26
C VAL A 55 23.45 -29.26 -19.74
N ARG A 56 23.71 -28.53 -18.66
CA ARG A 56 24.97 -28.57 -17.91
C ARG A 56 24.74 -29.12 -16.50
N GLY A 57 25.70 -29.87 -15.97
CA GLY A 57 25.63 -30.51 -14.65
C GLY A 57 25.25 -32.00 -14.69
N THR A 58 25.19 -32.65 -13.52
CA THR A 58 24.89 -34.08 -13.38
C THR A 58 23.84 -34.34 -12.30
N GLY A 59 23.01 -35.38 -12.49
CA GLY A 59 22.01 -35.77 -11.51
C GLY A 59 20.90 -34.73 -11.33
N THR A 60 20.67 -34.30 -10.09
CA THR A 60 19.63 -33.31 -9.72
C THR A 60 20.07 -31.86 -9.95
N ASP A 61 21.36 -31.61 -10.18
CA ASP A 61 21.93 -30.28 -10.41
C ASP A 61 22.10 -30.00 -11.91
N THR A 62 21.05 -30.28 -12.68
CA THR A 62 21.02 -30.04 -14.12
C THR A 62 20.40 -28.68 -14.44
N SER A 63 21.09 -27.87 -15.23
CA SER A 63 20.67 -26.53 -15.65
C SER A 63 20.59 -26.43 -17.16
N LEU A 64 19.56 -25.75 -17.68
CA LEU A 64 19.45 -25.45 -19.11
C LEU A 64 20.30 -24.21 -19.44
N VAL A 65 21.19 -24.35 -20.40
CA VAL A 65 22.06 -23.28 -20.89
C VAL A 65 21.77 -23.04 -22.36
N ALA A 66 21.57 -21.77 -22.74
CA ALA A 66 21.39 -21.36 -24.13
C ALA A 66 22.61 -20.59 -24.63
N PHE A 67 23.18 -21.03 -25.75
CA PHE A 67 24.17 -20.28 -26.52
C PHE A 67 23.47 -19.60 -27.69
N VAL A 68 23.63 -18.29 -27.82
CA VAL A 68 22.93 -17.49 -28.83
C VAL A 68 23.89 -16.63 -29.63
N VAL A 69 23.56 -16.39 -30.89
CA VAL A 69 24.32 -15.55 -31.80
C VAL A 69 23.43 -14.38 -32.22
N PHE A 70 23.92 -13.16 -32.04
CA PHE A 70 23.19 -11.95 -32.42
C PHE A 70 23.19 -11.76 -33.94
N SER A 71 22.19 -11.05 -34.45
CA SER A 71 22.22 -10.49 -35.80
C SER A 71 23.27 -9.39 -35.91
N ASN A 72 23.70 -9.09 -37.14
CA ASN A 72 24.53 -7.92 -37.43
C ASN A 72 23.74 -6.61 -37.29
N ASP A 73 22.41 -6.67 -37.18
CA ASP A 73 21.58 -5.51 -36.91
C ASP A 73 21.83 -5.01 -35.47
N PRO A 74 22.04 -3.70 -35.29
CA PRO A 74 22.25 -3.13 -33.97
C PRO A 74 21.03 -3.38 -33.07
N LEU A 75 21.31 -3.59 -31.78
CA LEU A 75 20.28 -3.46 -30.75
C LEU A 75 19.85 -1.98 -30.68
N ASP A 76 18.64 -1.74 -30.17
CA ASP A 76 18.17 -0.37 -29.96
C ASP A 76 19.20 0.36 -29.07
N GLU A 77 19.50 1.64 -29.39
CA GLU A 77 20.71 2.37 -28.95
C GLU A 77 20.95 2.45 -27.43
N GLU A 78 19.99 2.03 -26.60
CA GLU A 78 20.03 2.10 -25.14
C GLU A 78 20.15 0.75 -24.41
N VAL A 79 20.17 -0.40 -25.12
CA VAL A 79 20.15 -1.73 -24.48
C VAL A 79 21.39 -2.55 -24.83
N ASP A 80 22.21 -2.87 -23.82
CA ASP A 80 23.33 -3.79 -23.99
C ASP A 80 22.85 -5.26 -24.22
N ARG A 81 23.74 -6.12 -24.74
CA ARG A 81 23.41 -7.53 -25.05
C ARG A 81 22.97 -8.33 -23.84
N ILE A 82 23.53 -8.08 -22.65
CA ILE A 82 23.22 -8.81 -21.42
C ILE A 82 21.80 -8.45 -20.97
N THR A 83 21.49 -7.17 -20.92
CA THR A 83 20.17 -6.62 -20.61
C THR A 83 19.12 -7.12 -21.60
N TYR A 84 19.44 -7.15 -22.90
CA TYR A 84 18.55 -7.70 -23.91
C TYR A 84 18.23 -9.19 -23.68
N LEU A 85 19.24 -10.00 -23.34
CA LEU A 85 19.04 -11.44 -23.07
C LEU A 85 18.20 -11.67 -21.80
N LYS A 86 18.38 -10.86 -20.75
CA LYS A 86 17.52 -10.89 -19.55
C LYS A 86 16.05 -10.61 -19.90
N GLN A 87 15.80 -9.57 -20.69
CA GLN A 87 14.45 -9.26 -21.18
C GLN A 87 13.91 -10.32 -22.14
N LEU A 88 14.78 -10.96 -22.95
CA LEU A 88 14.40 -12.06 -23.84
C LEU A 88 13.93 -13.28 -23.04
N ARG A 89 14.68 -13.68 -22.02
CA ARG A 89 14.32 -14.79 -21.13
C ARG A 89 12.91 -14.64 -20.55
N GLN A 90 12.52 -13.43 -20.15
CA GLN A 90 11.20 -13.14 -19.56
C GLN A 90 10.02 -13.20 -20.54
N ARG A 91 10.25 -12.92 -21.84
CA ARG A 91 9.18 -12.87 -22.86
C ARG A 91 8.99 -14.16 -23.64
N VAL A 92 9.88 -15.14 -23.50
CA VAL A 92 9.78 -16.40 -24.22
C VAL A 92 8.71 -17.26 -23.53
N PRO A 93 7.69 -17.76 -24.25
CA PRO A 93 6.60 -18.52 -23.66
C PRO A 93 7.02 -19.97 -23.37
N LEU A 94 7.86 -20.18 -22.36
CA LEU A 94 8.32 -21.50 -21.94
C LEU A 94 7.59 -21.92 -20.65
N PRO A 95 7.15 -23.19 -20.54
CA PRO A 95 6.72 -23.76 -19.26
C PRO A 95 7.83 -23.67 -18.21
N GLN A 96 7.46 -23.57 -16.93
CA GLN A 96 8.37 -23.34 -15.81
C GLN A 96 9.51 -24.38 -15.68
N TYR A 97 9.29 -25.62 -16.11
CA TYR A 97 10.31 -26.68 -16.12
C TYR A 97 11.27 -26.60 -17.32
N MET A 98 11.01 -25.74 -18.29
CA MET A 98 11.87 -25.48 -19.46
C MET A 98 12.67 -24.18 -19.31
N TRP A 99 12.76 -23.64 -18.08
CA TRP A 99 13.41 -22.35 -17.83
C TRP A 99 14.92 -22.40 -18.07
N LEU A 100 15.46 -21.37 -18.72
CA LEU A 100 16.87 -21.26 -19.08
C LEU A 100 17.66 -20.60 -17.94
N SER A 101 18.54 -21.36 -17.29
CA SER A 101 19.37 -20.87 -16.19
C SER A 101 20.34 -19.78 -16.67
N ILE A 102 20.98 -19.98 -17.83
CA ILE A 102 22.02 -19.08 -18.35
C ILE A 102 21.86 -18.90 -19.87
N MET A 103 22.01 -17.67 -20.36
CA MET A 103 22.13 -17.35 -21.79
C MET A 103 23.49 -16.72 -22.09
N ILE A 104 24.25 -17.29 -23.02
CA ILE A 104 25.60 -16.83 -23.38
C ILE A 104 25.60 -16.38 -24.84
N SER A 105 26.06 -15.16 -25.08
CA SER A 105 26.30 -14.64 -26.44
C SER A 105 27.61 -15.17 -27.00
N LEU A 106 27.57 -15.75 -28.20
CA LEU A 106 28.74 -16.13 -28.98
C LEU A 106 28.78 -15.32 -30.28
N GLU A 107 29.97 -15.20 -30.89
CA GLU A 107 30.12 -14.65 -32.24
C GLU A 107 29.59 -15.61 -33.30
N GLU A 108 29.82 -16.92 -33.12
CA GLU A 108 29.28 -17.99 -33.95
C GLU A 108 29.13 -19.27 -33.11
N LEU A 109 28.19 -20.15 -33.48
CA LEU A 109 28.11 -21.48 -32.86
C LEU A 109 29.23 -22.38 -33.42
N PRO A 110 30.01 -23.07 -32.58
CA PRO A 110 31.04 -23.98 -33.08
C PRO A 110 30.38 -25.14 -33.83
N LEU A 111 30.89 -25.44 -35.02
CA LEU A 111 30.40 -26.52 -35.88
C LEU A 111 31.48 -27.61 -36.02
N ASN A 112 31.05 -28.87 -36.05
CA ASN A 112 31.90 -30.01 -36.36
C ASN A 112 32.16 -30.11 -37.88
N VAL A 113 33.00 -31.06 -38.28
CA VAL A 113 33.38 -31.31 -39.69
C VAL A 113 32.21 -31.59 -40.63
N ASN A 114 31.03 -31.93 -40.10
CA ASN A 114 29.81 -32.18 -40.86
C ASN A 114 28.86 -30.97 -40.87
N GLY A 115 29.30 -29.81 -40.39
CA GLY A 115 28.50 -28.58 -40.32
C GLY A 115 27.40 -28.60 -39.26
N LYS A 116 27.45 -29.51 -38.29
CA LYS A 116 26.51 -29.58 -37.15
C LYS A 116 27.13 -28.93 -35.91
N VAL A 117 26.32 -28.44 -34.98
CA VAL A 117 26.81 -27.87 -33.71
C VAL A 117 27.73 -28.87 -32.99
N ASP A 118 28.95 -28.43 -32.67
CA ASP A 118 29.92 -29.21 -31.91
C ASP A 118 29.63 -29.09 -30.41
N ARG A 119 28.87 -30.05 -29.90
CA ARG A 119 28.52 -30.13 -28.48
C ARG A 119 29.75 -30.21 -27.57
N LYS A 120 30.82 -30.89 -27.99
CA LYS A 120 32.04 -31.00 -27.19
C LYS A 120 32.75 -29.67 -27.05
N ALA A 121 32.76 -28.88 -28.14
CA ALA A 121 33.30 -27.53 -28.09
C ALA A 121 32.47 -26.62 -27.17
N LEU A 122 31.13 -26.70 -27.26
CA LEU A 122 30.24 -25.97 -26.34
C LEU A 122 30.40 -26.42 -24.89
N ASP A 123 30.66 -27.70 -24.64
CA ASP A 123 30.84 -28.25 -23.29
C ASP A 123 32.11 -27.74 -22.59
N VAL A 124 33.10 -27.29 -23.35
CA VAL A 124 34.35 -26.73 -22.79
C VAL A 124 34.23 -25.23 -22.50
N ILE A 125 33.22 -24.55 -23.05
CA ILE A 125 33.00 -23.12 -22.75
C ILE A 125 32.70 -22.97 -21.26
N GLU A 126 33.58 -22.26 -20.57
CA GLU A 126 33.39 -21.91 -19.16
C GLU A 126 32.14 -21.04 -19.03
N LEU A 127 31.25 -21.46 -18.14
CA LEU A 127 30.13 -20.61 -17.74
C LEU A 127 30.71 -19.49 -16.89
N PRO A 128 30.20 -18.24 -16.99
CA PRO A 128 30.70 -17.14 -16.19
C PRO A 128 30.71 -17.47 -14.70
N ASN A 129 31.89 -17.74 -14.15
CA ASN A 129 32.14 -17.80 -12.71
C ASN A 129 32.43 -16.36 -12.27
N SER A 130 31.53 -15.73 -11.54
CA SER A 130 31.86 -14.43 -10.95
C SER A 130 32.80 -14.68 -9.77
N SER A 131 34.10 -14.42 -9.91
CA SER A 131 35.04 -14.46 -8.78
C SER A 131 36.12 -13.39 -8.92
N VAL A 132 36.17 -12.49 -7.92
CA VAL A 132 37.28 -11.59 -7.46
C VAL A 132 37.70 -10.51 -8.48
N ASP A 133 37.68 -9.19 -8.24
CA ASP A 133 38.06 -8.38 -7.08
C ASP A 133 37.44 -6.96 -7.20
N ASP A 134 37.36 -6.27 -6.07
CA ASP A 134 37.19 -4.82 -5.89
C ASP A 134 35.90 -4.07 -6.33
N GLN A 135 35.27 -3.46 -5.31
CA GLN A 135 34.41 -2.27 -5.29
C GLN A 135 32.87 -2.41 -5.44
N VAL A 136 32.21 -1.58 -4.63
CA VAL A 136 30.77 -1.32 -4.47
C VAL A 136 30.00 -2.38 -3.67
N LEU A 137 29.98 -2.20 -2.34
CA LEU A 137 28.85 -2.56 -1.48
C LEU A 137 27.62 -1.83 -2.04
N VAL A 138 26.68 -2.56 -2.62
CA VAL A 138 25.36 -2.03 -2.95
C VAL A 138 24.53 -2.22 -1.67
N ASP A 139 24.00 -1.13 -1.11
CA ASP A 139 23.17 -1.12 0.10
C ASP A 139 21.98 -2.08 -0.05
N LEU A 140 22.10 -3.28 0.55
CA LEU A 140 20.97 -4.17 0.77
C LEU A 140 20.21 -3.66 1.99
N ASP A 141 18.88 -3.67 1.93
CA ASP A 141 18.05 -3.35 3.09
C ASP A 141 17.99 -4.51 4.11
N GLU A 142 17.41 -4.27 5.29
CA GLU A 142 17.35 -5.28 6.37
C GLU A 142 16.57 -6.55 5.97
N ASP A 143 15.56 -6.41 5.10
CA ASP A 143 14.74 -7.53 4.64
C ASP A 143 15.50 -8.35 3.58
N GLU A 144 16.17 -7.69 2.66
CA GLU A 144 17.08 -8.27 1.67
C GLU A 144 18.26 -8.99 2.35
N MET A 145 18.85 -8.41 3.39
CA MET A 145 19.88 -9.07 4.20
C MET A 145 19.37 -10.32 4.92
N THR A 146 18.15 -10.25 5.46
CA THR A 146 17.53 -11.39 6.15
C THR A 146 17.25 -12.53 5.16
N LEU A 147 16.75 -12.20 3.97
CA LEU A 147 16.52 -13.17 2.90
C LEU A 147 17.82 -13.76 2.36
N LEU A 148 18.86 -12.93 2.21
CA LEU A 148 20.19 -13.35 1.78
C LEU A 148 20.75 -14.44 2.70
N GLY A 149 20.63 -14.28 4.02
CA GLY A 149 21.03 -15.32 4.98
C GLY A 149 20.28 -16.64 4.79
N MET A 150 19.02 -16.62 4.37
CA MET A 150 18.28 -17.84 4.03
C MET A 150 18.72 -18.45 2.69
N TRP A 151 19.09 -17.62 1.72
CA TRP A 151 19.65 -18.08 0.44
C TRP A 151 20.97 -18.82 0.67
N GLU A 152 21.87 -18.28 1.50
CA GLU A 152 23.15 -18.90 1.82
C GLU A 152 23.00 -20.31 2.42
N GLU A 153 21.91 -20.59 3.14
CA GLU A 153 21.67 -21.90 3.76
C GLU A 153 21.03 -22.94 2.82
N VAL A 154 20.40 -22.51 1.73
CA VAL A 154 19.71 -23.41 0.78
C VAL A 154 20.46 -23.60 -0.53
N LEU A 155 21.40 -22.69 -0.83
CA LEU A 155 22.28 -22.80 -1.98
C LEU A 155 23.35 -23.88 -1.71
N PRO A 156 23.72 -24.68 -2.71
CA PRO A 156 24.79 -25.66 -2.57
C PRO A 156 26.12 -25.00 -2.14
N ASP A 157 26.93 -25.68 -1.31
CA ASP A 157 28.24 -25.20 -0.84
C ASP A 157 29.20 -24.78 -1.96
N THR A 158 29.01 -25.33 -3.17
CA THR A 158 29.78 -25.00 -4.38
C THR A 158 29.34 -23.69 -5.05
N ALA A 159 28.10 -23.25 -4.83
CA ALA A 159 27.52 -22.02 -5.38
C ALA A 159 27.62 -20.83 -4.40
N ALA A 160 27.51 -21.10 -3.09
CA ALA A 160 27.57 -20.09 -2.03
C ALA A 160 28.98 -19.50 -1.78
N LYS A 161 30.06 -20.13 -2.28
CA LYS A 161 31.45 -19.74 -1.96
C LYS A 161 32.16 -18.85 -2.99
N GLY A 162 31.44 -18.19 -3.88
CA GLY A 162 32.10 -17.29 -4.85
C GLY A 162 31.22 -16.22 -5.49
N LEU A 163 29.89 -16.35 -5.48
CA LEU A 163 29.02 -15.40 -6.18
C LEU A 163 28.72 -14.16 -5.34
N LYS A 164 28.98 -12.95 -5.88
CA LYS A 164 28.53 -11.70 -5.25
C LYS A 164 27.04 -11.51 -5.53
N ILE A 165 26.21 -11.81 -4.54
CA ILE A 165 24.76 -11.59 -4.60
C ILE A 165 24.48 -10.10 -4.38
N THR A 166 23.83 -9.45 -5.34
CA THR A 166 23.28 -8.09 -5.26
C THR A 166 21.75 -8.16 -5.19
N LYS A 167 21.09 -7.02 -4.95
CA LYS A 167 19.62 -6.93 -4.92
C LYS A 167 18.93 -7.45 -6.20
N ASP A 168 19.61 -7.31 -7.34
CA ASP A 168 19.12 -7.76 -8.65
C ASP A 168 19.52 -9.21 -8.98
N THR A 169 20.30 -9.88 -8.12
CA THR A 169 20.71 -11.26 -8.33
C THR A 169 19.53 -12.21 -8.19
N ASP A 170 19.35 -13.02 -9.22
CA ASP A 170 18.37 -14.09 -9.27
C ASP A 170 18.86 -15.32 -8.48
N LEU A 171 17.98 -15.97 -7.72
CA LEU A 171 18.30 -17.19 -6.97
C LEU A 171 18.87 -18.29 -7.87
N PHE A 172 18.39 -18.39 -9.11
CA PHE A 172 18.89 -19.35 -10.09
C PHE A 172 20.26 -18.95 -10.63
N GLU A 173 20.55 -17.65 -10.75
CA GLU A 173 21.89 -17.13 -11.07
C GLU A 173 22.86 -17.41 -9.92
N ALA A 174 22.37 -17.38 -8.68
CA ALA A 174 23.07 -17.81 -7.46
C ALA A 174 23.30 -19.32 -7.34
N GLY A 175 22.93 -20.11 -8.35
CA GLY A 175 23.09 -21.57 -8.35
C GLY A 175 21.96 -22.33 -7.65
N GLY A 176 20.85 -21.66 -7.36
CA GLY A 176 19.64 -22.29 -6.84
C GLY A 176 18.97 -23.14 -7.91
N ASN A 177 18.37 -24.25 -7.48
CA ASN A 177 17.53 -25.10 -8.32
C ASN A 177 16.12 -25.22 -7.71
N SER A 178 15.23 -26.00 -8.33
CA SER A 178 13.88 -26.21 -7.82
C SER A 178 13.86 -26.76 -6.38
N LEU A 179 14.86 -27.56 -5.99
CA LEU A 179 14.99 -28.09 -4.63
C LEU A 179 15.44 -27.00 -3.65
N SER A 180 16.39 -26.14 -4.04
CA SER A 180 16.77 -24.95 -3.25
C SER A 180 15.58 -24.04 -2.99
N LEU A 181 14.71 -23.83 -3.98
CA LEU A 181 13.47 -23.07 -3.81
C LEU A 181 12.48 -23.72 -2.84
N VAL A 182 12.29 -25.05 -2.91
CA VAL A 182 11.41 -25.76 -1.97
C VAL A 182 11.96 -25.71 -0.54
N ARG A 183 13.29 -25.80 -0.38
CA ARG A 183 13.96 -25.60 0.91
C ARG A 183 13.81 -24.16 1.39
N LEU A 184 14.02 -23.18 0.51
CA LEU A 184 13.85 -21.77 0.81
C LEU A 184 12.44 -21.45 1.26
N GLN A 185 11.43 -21.99 0.58
CA GLN A 185 10.02 -21.89 0.97
C GLN A 185 9.78 -22.41 2.39
N SER A 186 10.43 -23.51 2.76
CA SER A 186 10.34 -24.09 4.10
C SER A 186 11.00 -23.18 5.15
N PHE A 187 12.16 -22.60 4.84
CA PHE A 187 12.89 -21.66 5.71
C PHE A 187 12.12 -20.35 5.90
N ILE A 188 11.56 -19.81 4.82
CA ILE A 188 10.68 -18.64 4.85
C ILE A 188 9.48 -18.91 5.76
N LYS A 189 8.84 -20.08 5.64
CA LYS A 189 7.74 -20.46 6.51
C LYS A 189 8.16 -20.58 7.98
N GLU A 190 9.29 -21.21 8.26
CA GLU A 190 9.77 -21.44 9.63
C GLU A 190 10.24 -20.14 10.31
N ARG A 191 11.01 -19.32 9.61
CA ARG A 191 11.67 -18.13 10.17
C ARG A 191 10.86 -16.86 10.06
N LEU A 192 10.07 -16.72 9.00
CA LEU A 192 9.25 -15.51 8.75
C LEU A 192 7.76 -15.74 9.00
N GLY A 193 7.31 -16.99 9.15
CA GLY A 193 5.88 -17.32 9.32
C GLY A 193 5.04 -17.09 8.06
N VAL A 194 5.68 -16.85 6.91
CA VAL A 194 5.00 -16.54 5.64
C VAL A 194 4.91 -17.80 4.79
N GLN A 195 3.70 -18.14 4.33
CA GLN A 195 3.52 -19.18 3.30
C GLN A 195 3.39 -18.52 1.94
N VAL A 196 4.38 -18.72 1.06
CA VAL A 196 4.35 -18.22 -0.31
C VAL A 196 4.29 -19.40 -1.27
N PRO A 197 3.35 -19.43 -2.24
CA PRO A 197 3.32 -20.46 -3.26
C PRO A 197 4.64 -20.52 -4.03
N LEU A 198 5.08 -21.72 -4.40
CA LEU A 198 6.35 -21.91 -5.11
C LEU A 198 6.38 -21.14 -6.44
N VAL A 199 5.23 -21.07 -7.14
CA VAL A 199 5.07 -20.30 -8.38
C VAL A 199 5.40 -18.82 -8.16
N GLU A 200 4.97 -18.25 -7.04
CA GLU A 200 5.19 -16.86 -6.71
C GLU A 200 6.65 -16.54 -6.42
N LEU A 201 7.36 -17.45 -5.73
CA LEU A 201 8.81 -17.31 -5.50
C LEU A 201 9.61 -17.39 -6.80
N VAL A 202 9.13 -18.15 -7.78
CA VAL A 202 9.76 -18.25 -9.10
C VAL A 202 9.52 -17.00 -9.95
N GLU A 203 8.33 -16.40 -9.86
CA GLU A 203 8.04 -15.12 -10.53
C GLU A 203 8.84 -13.94 -9.95
N SER A 204 9.17 -14.01 -8.66
CA SER A 204 9.97 -13.00 -7.96
C SER A 204 11.32 -13.58 -7.54
N CYS A 205 12.12 -14.04 -8.51
CA CYS A 205 13.34 -14.78 -8.27
C CYS A 205 14.57 -13.93 -7.93
N SER A 206 14.54 -12.60 -8.12
CA SER A 206 15.61 -11.72 -7.63
C SER A 206 15.49 -11.45 -6.14
N LEU A 207 16.62 -11.18 -5.48
CA LEU A 207 16.66 -10.88 -4.03
C LEU A 207 15.69 -9.75 -3.65
N GLU A 208 15.72 -8.63 -4.39
CA GLU A 208 14.82 -7.48 -4.20
C GLU A 208 13.35 -7.85 -4.42
N ALA A 209 13.05 -8.56 -5.51
CA ALA A 209 11.67 -8.91 -5.85
C ALA A 209 11.09 -9.89 -4.84
N MET A 210 11.89 -10.86 -4.40
CA MET A 210 11.51 -11.86 -3.41
C MET A 210 11.32 -11.22 -2.03
N ALA A 211 12.25 -10.38 -1.57
CA ALA A 211 12.13 -9.65 -0.31
C ALA A 211 10.87 -8.77 -0.30
N ARG A 212 10.67 -7.98 -1.36
CA ARG A 212 9.45 -7.17 -1.53
C ARG A 212 8.19 -8.03 -1.44
N ARG A 213 8.18 -9.23 -2.03
CA ARG A 213 7.02 -10.13 -2.00
C ARG A 213 6.77 -10.72 -0.62
N LEU A 214 7.81 -11.23 0.04
CA LEU A 214 7.71 -11.83 1.36
C LEU A 214 7.24 -10.84 2.43
N TRP A 215 7.74 -9.61 2.38
CA TRP A 215 7.41 -8.59 3.36
C TRP A 215 6.18 -7.74 3.02
N SER A 216 5.75 -7.70 1.74
CA SER A 216 4.42 -7.17 1.39
C SER A 216 3.27 -8.09 1.78
N ASN A 217 3.50 -9.42 1.86
CA ASN A 217 2.47 -10.42 2.16
C ASN A 217 2.32 -10.79 3.65
N ARG A 218 2.98 -10.07 4.57
CA ARG A 218 2.83 -10.25 6.03
C ARG A 218 1.41 -9.97 6.58
N LEU A 219 0.44 -9.63 5.72
CA LEU A 219 -0.95 -9.36 6.10
C LEU A 219 -1.89 -10.57 6.05
N VAL A 220 -1.46 -11.77 5.63
CA VAL A 220 -2.35 -12.95 5.62
C VAL A 220 -1.64 -14.19 6.17
N SER A 221 -2.00 -14.55 7.41
CA SER A 221 -1.57 -15.79 8.07
C SER A 221 -2.48 -16.96 7.64
N SER A 222 -1.87 -18.07 7.24
CA SER A 222 -2.53 -19.33 6.88
C SER A 222 -3.02 -20.10 8.12
N SER A 223 -4.29 -20.51 8.14
CA SER A 223 -4.83 -21.52 9.08
C SER A 223 -5.60 -22.62 8.33
N HIS A 224 -5.75 -23.78 8.98
CA HIS A 224 -6.23 -25.05 8.44
C HIS A 224 -7.59 -24.98 7.70
N PHE A 225 -7.64 -25.65 6.55
CA PHE A 225 -8.76 -25.70 5.60
C PHE A 225 -10.01 -26.39 6.18
N THR A 226 -11.13 -25.66 6.20
CA THR A 226 -12.49 -26.21 6.37
C THR A 226 -13.44 -25.44 5.45
N TRP A 227 -14.40 -26.12 4.82
CA TRP A 227 -15.29 -25.52 3.80
C TRP A 227 -16.16 -24.35 4.33
N GLU A 228 -16.51 -24.34 5.62
CA GLU A 228 -17.17 -23.20 6.28
C GLU A 228 -16.17 -22.11 6.73
N GLY A 229 -14.92 -22.48 7.01
CA GLY A 229 -13.83 -21.54 7.28
C GLY A 229 -13.39 -20.75 6.04
N GLU A 230 -13.38 -21.37 4.85
CA GLU A 230 -13.06 -20.68 3.59
C GLU A 230 -14.18 -19.73 3.10
N ALA A 231 -15.42 -19.98 3.51
CA ALA A 231 -16.54 -19.08 3.26
C ALA A 231 -16.58 -17.89 4.25
N THR A 232 -15.52 -17.65 5.01
CA THR A 232 -15.35 -16.39 5.73
C THR A 232 -14.62 -15.39 4.86
N ILE A 233 -15.27 -14.25 4.59
CA ILE A 233 -14.58 -13.08 4.09
C ILE A 233 -13.65 -12.66 5.24
N GLY A 234 -12.37 -13.00 5.14
CA GLY A 234 -11.36 -12.45 6.04
C GLY A 234 -11.45 -10.94 5.95
N ASP A 235 -11.87 -10.26 7.02
CA ASP A 235 -11.84 -8.80 7.07
C ASP A 235 -10.36 -8.42 7.16
N ALA A 236 -9.70 -8.29 6.00
CA ALA A 236 -8.40 -7.66 5.91
C ALA A 236 -8.53 -6.35 6.66
N GLY A 237 -7.87 -6.25 7.82
CA GLY A 237 -8.20 -5.24 8.82
C GLY A 237 -8.29 -3.85 8.21
N ARG A 238 -9.22 -3.05 8.69
CA ARG A 238 -9.56 -1.75 8.12
C ARG A 238 -8.37 -0.80 8.20
N ILE A 239 -8.10 -0.14 7.08
CA ILE A 239 -7.16 0.96 6.95
C ILE A 239 -7.94 2.26 7.18
N VAL A 240 -7.58 2.98 8.22
CA VAL A 240 -8.25 4.21 8.66
C VAL A 240 -7.37 5.41 8.35
N ILE A 241 -7.92 6.43 7.70
CA ILE A 241 -7.27 7.74 7.59
C ILE A 241 -7.79 8.63 8.72
N LEU A 242 -6.89 9.24 9.49
CA LEU A 242 -7.23 10.11 10.62
C LEU A 242 -6.53 11.46 10.48
N THR A 243 -7.26 12.56 10.70
CA THR A 243 -6.65 13.91 10.83
C THR A 243 -6.89 14.54 12.18
N GLY A 244 -5.94 15.40 12.58
CA GLY A 244 -5.97 16.03 13.90
C GLY A 244 -5.63 15.04 15.02
N ALA A 245 -4.86 13.99 14.73
CA ALA A 245 -4.51 12.91 15.65
C ALA A 245 -3.80 13.38 16.93
N SER A 246 -3.12 14.53 16.89
CA SER A 246 -2.47 15.16 18.06
C SER A 246 -3.42 16.01 18.92
N GLY A 247 -4.69 16.16 18.53
CA GLY A 247 -5.69 16.92 19.26
C GLY A 247 -6.37 16.11 20.38
N PHE A 248 -6.88 16.83 21.39
CA PHE A 248 -7.46 16.30 22.63
C PHE A 248 -8.37 15.07 22.46
N LEU A 249 -9.55 15.22 21.85
CA LEU A 249 -10.49 14.12 21.60
C LEU A 249 -9.91 13.00 20.71
N LYS A 250 -8.97 13.35 19.83
CA LYS A 250 -8.55 12.50 18.71
C LYS A 250 -7.42 11.56 19.12
N LYS A 251 -6.68 11.91 20.17
CA LYS A 251 -5.81 10.98 20.86
C LYS A 251 -6.59 9.78 21.40
N GLN A 252 -7.75 10.00 22.02
CA GLN A 252 -8.59 8.92 22.53
C GLN A 252 -9.23 8.09 21.39
N VAL A 253 -9.71 8.76 20.33
CA VAL A 253 -10.20 8.04 19.14
C VAL A 253 -9.09 7.19 18.52
N LEU A 254 -7.87 7.74 18.40
CA LEU A 254 -6.71 6.99 17.90
C LEU A 254 -6.39 5.79 18.78
N GLN A 255 -6.40 5.94 20.11
CA GLN A 255 -6.18 4.84 21.04
C GLN A 255 -7.24 3.74 20.86
N GLY A 256 -8.52 4.11 20.77
CA GLY A 256 -9.58 3.14 20.51
C GLY A 256 -9.45 2.43 19.15
N LEU A 257 -9.04 3.16 18.10
CA LEU A 257 -8.77 2.57 16.78
C LEU A 257 -7.60 1.59 16.81
N VAL A 258 -6.51 1.94 17.51
CA VAL A 258 -5.33 1.08 17.64
C VAL A 258 -5.65 -0.20 18.41
N LEU A 259 -6.45 -0.10 19.49
CA LEU A 259 -6.89 -1.24 20.28
C LEU A 259 -7.90 -2.13 19.55
N SER A 260 -8.59 -1.61 18.53
CA SER A 260 -9.55 -2.39 17.76
C SER A 260 -8.86 -3.51 16.96
N SER A 261 -9.35 -4.75 17.11
CA SER A 261 -8.89 -5.89 16.32
C SER A 261 -9.27 -5.79 14.84
N THR A 262 -10.31 -5.01 14.51
CA THR A 262 -10.79 -4.81 13.14
C THR A 262 -9.99 -3.77 12.36
N VAL A 263 -9.06 -3.05 13.00
CA VAL A 263 -8.23 -2.01 12.37
C VAL A 263 -6.81 -2.53 12.25
N SER A 264 -6.27 -2.51 11.03
CA SER A 264 -4.88 -2.91 10.73
C SER A 264 -3.94 -1.72 10.75
N GLU A 265 -4.36 -0.59 10.17
CA GLU A 265 -3.52 0.60 9.98
C GLU A 265 -4.31 1.87 10.27
N VAL A 266 -3.65 2.85 10.89
CA VAL A 266 -4.16 4.19 11.12
C VAL A 266 -3.19 5.23 10.56
N HIS A 267 -3.54 5.80 9.42
CA HIS A 267 -2.81 6.86 8.75
C HIS A 267 -3.13 8.22 9.34
N CYS A 268 -2.23 8.73 10.18
CA CYS A 268 -2.35 10.05 10.79
C CYS A 268 -1.78 11.11 9.84
N ILE A 269 -2.64 11.93 9.23
CA ILE A 269 -2.28 12.88 8.16
C ILE A 269 -2.33 14.33 8.66
N ALA A 270 -1.54 15.19 8.02
CA ALA A 270 -1.38 16.61 8.33
C ALA A 270 -0.80 16.87 9.72
N VAL A 271 0.22 16.07 10.09
CA VAL A 271 0.96 16.25 11.34
C VAL A 271 2.04 17.31 11.12
N ARG A 272 1.88 18.46 11.79
CA ARG A 272 2.63 19.70 11.49
C ARG A 272 3.96 19.87 12.24
N SER A 273 4.08 19.31 13.44
CA SER A 273 5.21 19.60 14.33
C SER A 273 5.91 18.33 14.81
N GLN A 274 7.22 18.44 15.03
CA GLN A 274 8.04 17.40 15.64
C GLN A 274 7.43 16.88 16.94
N THR A 275 6.99 17.79 17.81
CA THR A 275 6.31 17.47 19.07
C THR A 275 5.02 16.66 18.87
N SER A 276 4.26 16.90 17.79
CA SER A 276 3.06 16.11 17.49
C SER A 276 3.44 14.69 17.05
N MET A 277 4.53 14.55 16.29
CA MET A 277 5.04 13.25 15.87
C MET A 277 5.58 12.45 17.06
N GLU A 278 6.36 13.08 17.93
CA GLU A 278 6.86 12.45 19.17
C GLU A 278 5.71 11.95 20.06
N LYS A 279 4.64 12.74 20.21
CA LYS A 279 3.43 12.33 20.96
C LYS A 279 2.73 11.12 20.35
N LEU A 280 2.70 11.02 19.02
CA LEU A 280 2.11 9.87 18.32
C LEU A 280 3.02 8.65 18.40
N ASN A 281 4.34 8.83 18.24
CA ASN A 281 5.33 7.77 18.35
C ASN A 281 5.39 7.19 19.77
N ALA A 282 5.19 8.03 20.80
CA ALA A 282 5.12 7.60 22.20
C ALA A 282 3.94 6.66 22.50
N ILE A 283 2.94 6.55 21.62
CA ILE A 283 1.87 5.54 21.74
C ILE A 283 2.44 4.13 21.46
N GLY A 284 3.54 4.03 20.69
CA GLY A 284 4.29 2.78 20.52
C GLY A 284 3.57 1.69 19.73
N SER A 285 2.52 2.02 18.98
CA SER A 285 1.77 1.04 18.21
C SER A 285 2.25 0.94 16.77
N PRO A 286 2.52 -0.29 16.25
CA PRO A 286 2.92 -0.50 14.86
C PRO A 286 1.80 -0.18 13.86
N LYS A 287 0.55 -0.04 14.31
CA LYS A 287 -0.58 0.32 13.46
C LYS A 287 -0.56 1.80 13.05
N ILE A 288 0.19 2.65 13.75
CA ILE A 288 0.18 4.10 13.53
C ILE A 288 1.21 4.45 12.46
N ILE A 289 0.75 5.05 11.36
CA ILE A 289 1.61 5.53 10.29
C ILE A 289 1.42 7.03 10.17
N VAL A 290 2.49 7.79 10.40
CA VAL A 290 2.44 9.26 10.47
C VAL A 290 2.86 9.89 9.15
N HIS A 291 2.05 10.83 8.67
CA HIS A 291 2.30 11.60 7.46
C HIS A 291 2.39 13.08 7.82
N THR A 292 3.54 13.68 7.54
CA THR A 292 3.75 15.11 7.74
C THR A 292 2.92 15.92 6.74
N GLY A 293 2.48 17.10 7.16
CA GLY A 293 1.70 17.98 6.30
C GLY A 293 0.90 19.02 7.06
N ASP A 294 0.08 19.78 6.33
CA ASP A 294 -0.76 20.84 6.88
C ASP A 294 -2.11 20.86 6.16
N LEU A 295 -3.18 21.11 6.92
CA LEU A 295 -4.57 21.09 6.43
C LEU A 295 -4.84 22.16 5.37
N THR A 296 -4.01 23.19 5.27
CA THR A 296 -4.12 24.26 4.28
C THR A 296 -3.41 23.94 2.96
N LEU A 297 -2.67 22.83 2.88
CA LEU A 297 -1.95 22.42 1.69
C LEU A 297 -2.82 21.52 0.79
N PRO A 298 -2.57 21.50 -0.53
CA PRO A 298 -3.17 20.51 -1.42
C PRO A 298 -2.85 19.09 -0.93
N ARG A 299 -3.82 18.17 -1.02
CA ARG A 299 -3.72 16.80 -0.47
C ARG A 299 -3.25 16.76 0.99
N LEU A 300 -3.44 17.84 1.73
CA LEU A 300 -3.07 17.98 3.15
C LEU A 300 -1.57 17.85 3.41
N GLY A 301 -0.74 18.06 2.37
CA GLY A 301 0.72 17.90 2.42
C GLY A 301 1.24 16.56 1.91
N LEU A 302 0.37 15.61 1.56
CA LEU A 302 0.78 14.31 0.99
C LEU A 302 1.39 14.46 -0.41
N ASP A 303 2.43 13.69 -0.68
CA ASP A 303 2.89 13.45 -2.04
C ASP A 303 1.83 12.65 -2.84
N ILE A 304 1.98 12.67 -4.16
CA ILE A 304 0.97 12.09 -5.06
C ILE A 304 0.91 10.56 -4.96
N ILE A 305 2.04 9.89 -4.68
CA ILE A 305 2.13 8.44 -4.62
C ILE A 305 1.42 7.97 -3.36
N THR A 306 1.74 8.57 -2.21
CA THR A 306 1.08 8.28 -0.93
C THR A 306 -0.42 8.57 -0.99
N ALA A 307 -0.82 9.73 -1.53
CA ALA A 307 -2.24 10.07 -1.67
C ALA A 307 -3.00 9.07 -2.56
N ARG A 308 -2.39 8.61 -3.67
CA ARG A 308 -2.98 7.58 -4.54
C ARG A 308 -3.07 6.22 -3.86
N SER A 309 -2.02 5.79 -3.18
CA SER A 309 -1.99 4.56 -2.40
C SER A 309 -3.11 4.56 -1.36
N LEU A 310 -3.25 5.64 -0.58
CA LEU A 310 -4.31 5.77 0.42
C LEU A 310 -5.71 5.77 -0.21
N ALA A 311 -5.90 6.51 -1.29
CA ALA A 311 -7.17 6.51 -2.04
C ALA A 311 -7.52 5.11 -2.60
N SER A 312 -6.52 4.27 -2.88
CA SER A 312 -6.73 2.93 -3.44
C SER A 312 -6.92 1.84 -2.39
N ARG A 313 -6.73 2.10 -1.10
CA ARG A 313 -6.83 1.04 -0.05
C ARG A 313 -7.55 1.42 1.23
N ALA A 314 -7.69 2.71 1.56
CA ALA A 314 -8.35 3.13 2.78
C ALA A 314 -9.82 2.71 2.81
N ASN A 315 -10.25 2.19 3.94
CA ASN A 315 -11.62 1.73 4.17
C ASN A 315 -12.49 2.84 4.75
N ILE A 316 -11.90 3.79 5.49
CA ILE A 316 -12.66 4.86 6.15
C ILE A 316 -11.80 6.10 6.40
N ILE A 317 -12.43 7.27 6.35
CA ILE A 317 -11.80 8.56 6.67
C ILE A 317 -12.47 9.13 7.91
N VAL A 318 -11.66 9.46 8.92
CA VAL A 318 -12.04 10.16 10.14
C VAL A 318 -11.43 11.56 10.12
N HIS A 319 -12.24 12.56 9.77
CA HIS A 319 -11.78 13.93 9.60
C HIS A 319 -12.20 14.82 10.77
N ASN A 320 -11.23 15.22 11.59
CA ASN A 320 -11.39 16.31 12.54
C ASN A 320 -10.32 17.40 12.41
N GLY A 321 -9.28 17.24 11.58
CA GLY A 321 -8.24 18.26 11.43
C GLY A 321 -8.86 19.64 11.26
N ALA A 322 -8.64 20.53 12.23
CA ALA A 322 -9.27 21.84 12.30
C ALA A 322 -8.32 22.85 12.92
N HIS A 323 -8.34 24.07 12.40
CA HIS A 323 -7.82 25.22 13.13
C HIS A 323 -8.96 25.80 13.95
N VAL A 324 -8.85 25.69 15.28
CA VAL A 324 -9.86 26.20 16.22
C VAL A 324 -9.31 27.47 16.85
N SER A 325 -10.02 28.57 16.67
CA SER A 325 -9.75 29.85 17.32
C SER A 325 -11.03 30.66 17.34
N PHE A 326 -11.48 31.04 18.54
CA PHE A 326 -12.71 31.81 18.74
C PHE A 326 -12.60 33.26 18.27
N LEU A 327 -11.36 33.77 18.14
CA LEU A 327 -11.06 35.14 17.72
C LEU A 327 -10.84 35.29 16.21
N LYS A 328 -10.82 34.18 15.46
CA LYS A 328 -10.58 34.21 14.01
C LYS A 328 -11.88 34.21 13.23
N SER A 329 -11.91 35.04 12.19
CA SER A 329 -12.99 35.08 11.22
C SER A 329 -13.09 33.78 10.41
N TYR A 330 -14.26 33.55 9.82
CA TYR A 330 -14.45 32.44 8.89
C TYR A 330 -13.46 32.48 7.71
N SER A 331 -13.18 33.65 7.13
CA SER A 331 -12.26 33.78 5.99
C SER A 331 -10.86 33.25 6.29
N SER A 332 -10.33 33.53 7.49
CA SER A 332 -9.03 33.02 7.95
C SER A 332 -9.04 31.50 8.16
N LEU A 333 -10.16 30.96 8.66
CA LEU A 333 -10.30 29.54 9.01
C LEU A 333 -10.73 28.65 7.84
N LYS A 334 -11.32 29.23 6.79
CA LYS A 334 -11.90 28.52 5.65
C LYS A 334 -10.92 27.54 5.00
N LYS A 335 -9.68 27.96 4.76
CA LYS A 335 -8.68 27.13 4.05
C LYS A 335 -8.37 25.85 4.82
N ALA A 336 -8.10 25.96 6.12
CA ALA A 336 -7.73 24.82 6.96
C ALA A 336 -8.91 23.90 7.31
N ASN A 337 -10.13 24.43 7.38
CA ASN A 337 -11.31 23.67 7.81
C ASN A 337 -12.14 23.19 6.61
N VAL A 338 -12.63 24.09 5.76
CA VAL A 338 -13.47 23.74 4.61
C VAL A 338 -12.61 23.19 3.46
N GLY A 339 -11.44 23.78 3.23
CA GLY A 339 -10.51 23.32 2.19
C GLY A 339 -10.04 21.88 2.43
N SER A 340 -9.65 21.55 3.66
CA SER A 340 -9.25 20.19 4.03
C SER A 340 -10.40 19.18 3.91
N THR A 341 -11.63 19.56 4.26
CA THR A 341 -12.81 18.73 4.02
C THR A 341 -13.00 18.44 2.51
N ALA A 342 -12.80 19.45 1.66
CA ALA A 342 -12.89 19.28 0.20
C ALA A 342 -11.78 18.37 -0.37
N GLU A 343 -10.57 18.43 0.18
CA GLU A 343 -9.49 17.48 -0.18
C GLU A 343 -9.89 16.03 0.16
N PHE A 344 -10.52 15.79 1.31
CA PHE A 344 -11.01 14.46 1.66
C PHE A 344 -12.14 13.97 0.78
N VAL A 345 -13.08 14.83 0.40
CA VAL A 345 -14.09 14.48 -0.61
C VAL A 345 -13.41 14.05 -1.92
N ARG A 346 -12.36 14.76 -2.35
CA ARG A 346 -11.60 14.39 -3.56
C ARG A 346 -10.90 13.04 -3.42
N LEU A 347 -10.32 12.76 -2.25
CA LEU A 347 -9.64 11.49 -1.95
C LEU A 347 -10.63 10.32 -1.86
N ALA A 348 -11.79 10.54 -1.25
CA ALA A 348 -12.82 9.51 -1.05
C ALA A 348 -13.58 9.14 -2.32
N LYS A 349 -13.79 10.12 -3.21
CA LYS A 349 -14.64 10.01 -4.40
C LYS A 349 -14.37 8.76 -5.28
N PRO A 350 -13.12 8.38 -5.62
CA PRO A 350 -12.87 7.27 -6.54
C PRO A 350 -13.39 5.91 -6.05
N ARG A 351 -13.35 5.66 -4.73
CA ARG A 351 -13.77 4.39 -4.11
C ARG A 351 -15.01 4.52 -3.23
N ARG A 352 -15.64 5.70 -3.19
CA ARG A 352 -16.72 6.06 -2.25
C ARG A 352 -16.36 5.73 -0.79
N ILE A 353 -15.15 6.09 -0.38
CA ILE A 353 -14.67 5.83 0.98
C ILE A 353 -15.59 6.57 1.98
N PRO A 354 -16.20 5.89 2.96
CA PRO A 354 -17.01 6.53 3.98
C PRO A 354 -16.24 7.61 4.75
N ILE A 355 -16.90 8.73 5.05
CA ILE A 355 -16.32 9.85 5.79
C ILE A 355 -17.07 10.07 7.09
N HIS A 356 -16.38 9.87 8.21
CA HIS A 356 -16.79 10.32 9.53
C HIS A 356 -16.20 11.71 9.76
N PHE A 357 -17.04 12.73 9.74
CA PHE A 357 -16.64 14.10 10.00
C PHE A 357 -17.01 14.49 11.42
N ILE A 358 -16.02 14.97 12.18
CA ILE A 358 -16.24 15.46 13.53
C ILE A 358 -16.54 16.96 13.44
N SER A 359 -17.81 17.27 13.60
CA SER A 359 -18.37 18.61 13.70
C SER A 359 -18.46 19.05 15.17
N SER A 360 -19.44 19.88 15.50
CA SER A 360 -19.73 20.35 16.86
C SER A 360 -21.22 20.64 16.98
N ALA A 361 -21.83 20.38 18.14
CA ALA A 361 -23.19 20.83 18.43
C ALA A 361 -23.35 22.36 18.30
N GLY A 362 -22.26 23.13 18.34
CA GLY A 362 -22.26 24.58 18.12
C GLY A 362 -22.76 25.03 16.75
N VAL A 363 -22.87 24.15 15.74
CA VAL A 363 -23.55 24.49 14.47
C VAL A 363 -25.05 24.77 14.65
N ALA A 364 -25.64 24.28 15.76
CA ALA A 364 -27.01 24.60 16.15
C ALA A 364 -27.16 26.04 16.67
N GLY A 365 -26.06 26.79 16.87
CA GLY A 365 -26.11 28.18 17.33
C GLY A 365 -26.80 29.14 16.35
N PHE A 366 -27.07 28.70 15.11
CA PHE A 366 -27.82 29.45 14.10
C PHE A 366 -29.30 29.04 14.01
N VAL A 367 -29.72 28.05 14.80
CA VAL A 367 -31.10 27.58 14.88
C VAL A 367 -31.88 28.49 15.84
N PRO A 368 -33.09 28.94 15.48
CA PRO A 368 -33.96 29.71 16.37
C PRO A 368 -34.20 28.99 17.71
N ARG A 369 -34.24 29.74 18.82
CA ARG A 369 -34.39 29.16 20.18
C ARG A 369 -35.64 28.30 20.35
N ASN A 370 -36.74 28.65 19.69
CA ASN A 370 -38.01 27.91 19.72
C ASN A 370 -37.96 26.57 18.96
N GLU A 371 -36.90 26.29 18.20
CA GLU A 371 -36.69 25.05 17.46
C GLU A 371 -35.58 24.17 18.10
N LEU A 372 -35.05 24.58 19.26
CA LEU A 372 -34.10 23.80 20.06
C LEU A 372 -34.84 22.89 21.07
N PRO A 373 -34.26 21.74 21.47
CA PRO A 373 -32.96 21.21 21.05
C PRO A 373 -32.98 20.65 19.63
N LEU A 374 -31.95 20.97 18.83
CA LEU A 374 -31.82 20.49 17.46
C LEU A 374 -31.64 18.97 17.43
N ARG A 375 -32.61 18.25 16.87
CA ARG A 375 -32.52 16.79 16.65
C ARG A 375 -31.38 16.41 15.69
N GLU A 376 -31.14 15.11 15.49
CA GLU A 376 -30.14 14.58 14.55
C GLU A 376 -30.53 14.79 13.08
N VAL A 377 -30.63 16.06 12.67
CA VAL A 377 -31.06 16.49 11.34
C VAL A 377 -30.05 17.47 10.73
N SER A 378 -30.15 17.67 9.41
CA SER A 378 -29.34 18.65 8.69
C SER A 378 -29.61 20.06 9.20
N VAL A 379 -28.55 20.87 9.29
CA VAL A 379 -28.64 22.31 9.59
C VAL A 379 -28.74 23.17 8.32
N ALA A 380 -28.97 22.56 7.16
CA ALA A 380 -29.04 23.25 5.87
C ALA A 380 -30.05 24.39 5.81
N ALA A 381 -31.15 24.29 6.55
CA ALA A 381 -32.20 25.29 6.61
C ALA A 381 -31.79 26.55 7.40
N TYR A 382 -30.70 26.49 8.18
CA TYR A 382 -30.27 27.54 9.10
C TYR A 382 -28.87 28.07 8.73
N PRO A 383 -28.74 28.81 7.62
CA PRO A 383 -27.44 29.33 7.19
C PRO A 383 -26.90 30.40 8.16
N PRO A 384 -25.58 30.42 8.43
CA PRO A 384 -24.97 31.44 9.26
C PRO A 384 -25.07 32.85 8.63
N PRO A 385 -24.99 33.93 9.43
CA PRO A 385 -24.98 35.30 8.93
C PRO A 385 -23.79 35.56 8.00
N ARG A 386 -24.00 36.35 6.93
CA ARG A 386 -22.99 36.57 5.88
C ARG A 386 -21.77 37.39 6.32
N ASP A 387 -21.94 38.27 7.31
CA ASP A 387 -20.93 39.27 7.69
C ASP A 387 -20.40 39.10 9.13
N SER A 388 -20.45 37.88 9.70
CA SER A 388 -19.97 37.67 11.06
C SER A 388 -18.45 37.54 11.12
N SER A 389 -17.78 38.50 11.75
CA SER A 389 -16.38 38.36 12.19
C SER A 389 -16.24 37.41 13.39
N ALA A 390 -17.35 37.18 14.11
CA ALA A 390 -17.46 36.23 15.21
C ALA A 390 -17.81 34.81 14.70
N HIS A 391 -17.71 33.82 15.58
CA HIS A 391 -18.17 32.44 15.30
C HIS A 391 -17.51 31.74 14.10
N GLY A 392 -16.32 32.18 13.65
CA GLY A 392 -15.67 31.65 12.45
C GLY A 392 -15.50 30.13 12.43
N CYS A 393 -15.24 29.51 13.59
CA CYS A 393 -15.18 28.06 13.74
C CYS A 393 -16.54 27.37 13.49
N GLN A 394 -17.62 27.90 14.08
CA GLN A 394 -18.99 27.36 13.91
C GLN A 394 -19.43 27.48 12.45
N ILE A 395 -19.16 28.62 11.81
CA ILE A 395 -19.44 28.83 10.39
C ILE A 395 -18.64 27.84 9.54
N ALA A 396 -17.35 27.64 9.82
CA ALA A 396 -16.54 26.68 9.08
C ALA A 396 -17.07 25.24 9.21
N LYS A 397 -17.50 24.82 10.41
CA LYS A 397 -18.12 23.51 10.61
C LYS A 397 -19.44 23.38 9.86
N TRP A 398 -20.33 24.38 9.93
CA TRP A 398 -21.58 24.39 9.17
C TRP A 398 -21.32 24.26 7.66
N VAL A 399 -20.35 25.02 7.12
CA VAL A 399 -20.01 24.94 5.69
C VAL A 399 -19.41 23.59 5.31
N SER A 400 -18.56 22.99 6.16
CA SER A 400 -18.04 21.65 5.94
C SER A 400 -19.15 20.59 5.95
N GLU A 401 -20.14 20.67 6.85
CA GLU A 401 -21.31 19.79 6.84
C GLU A 401 -22.08 19.91 5.51
N ARG A 402 -22.36 21.13 5.05
CA ARG A 402 -23.02 21.35 3.75
C ARG A 402 -22.23 20.81 2.57
N LEU A 403 -20.90 20.93 2.62
CA LEU A 403 -20.03 20.40 1.58
C LEU A 403 -20.11 18.86 1.53
N LEU A 404 -20.13 18.19 2.68
CA LEU A 404 -20.26 16.74 2.76
C LEU A 404 -21.66 16.26 2.36
N GLU A 405 -22.72 16.97 2.74
CA GLU A 405 -24.08 16.68 2.30
C GLU A 405 -24.22 16.81 0.78
N LYS A 406 -23.59 17.84 0.17
CA LYS A 406 -23.52 17.95 -1.29
C LYS A 406 -22.69 16.82 -1.91
N ALA A 407 -21.60 16.42 -1.28
CA ALA A 407 -20.77 15.32 -1.77
C ALA A 407 -21.51 13.97 -1.73
N ASN A 408 -22.32 13.75 -0.70
CA ASN A 408 -23.25 12.63 -0.61
C ASN A 408 -24.26 12.68 -1.77
N GLN A 409 -24.97 13.79 -1.97
CA GLN A 409 -25.95 13.94 -3.05
C GLN A 409 -25.34 13.77 -4.45
N GLN A 410 -24.13 14.29 -4.66
CA GLN A 410 -23.51 14.32 -5.99
C GLN A 410 -22.72 13.04 -6.33
N TYR A 411 -22.10 12.40 -5.33
CA TYR A 411 -21.17 11.28 -5.56
C TYR A 411 -21.57 9.98 -4.87
N GLY A 412 -22.63 10.01 -4.04
CA GLY A 412 -23.06 8.86 -3.24
C GLY A 412 -22.06 8.48 -2.16
N LEU A 413 -21.37 9.46 -1.56
CA LEU A 413 -20.48 9.20 -0.42
C LEU A 413 -21.31 8.93 0.83
N ASP A 414 -20.95 7.91 1.59
CA ASP A 414 -21.50 7.64 2.91
C ASP A 414 -20.88 8.59 3.94
N ILE A 415 -21.70 9.41 4.59
CA ILE A 415 -21.24 10.48 5.48
C ILE A 415 -21.86 10.29 6.87
N VAL A 416 -21.01 10.36 7.90
CA VAL A 416 -21.44 10.45 9.29
C VAL A 416 -20.94 11.75 9.89
N LEU A 417 -21.86 12.61 10.33
CA LEU A 417 -21.59 13.89 10.98
C LEU A 417 -21.71 13.72 12.49
N HIS A 418 -20.59 13.79 13.21
CA HIS A 418 -20.57 13.70 14.67
C HIS A 418 -20.60 15.11 15.28
N ARG A 419 -21.61 15.42 16.10
CA ARG A 419 -21.80 16.71 16.77
C ARG A 419 -21.74 16.53 18.29
N PRO A 420 -20.54 16.40 18.88
CA PRO A 420 -20.41 16.38 20.34
C PRO A 420 -20.77 17.74 20.96
N THR A 421 -21.44 17.71 22.12
CA THR A 421 -21.62 18.88 23.01
C THR A 421 -20.39 19.06 23.92
N GLY A 422 -20.33 20.14 24.71
CA GLY A 422 -19.16 20.57 25.51
C GLY A 422 -18.34 19.41 26.09
N ILE A 423 -17.19 19.12 25.49
CA ILE A 423 -16.38 17.96 25.83
C ILE A 423 -15.49 18.33 27.02
N VAL A 424 -15.67 17.63 28.13
CA VAL A 424 -14.90 17.84 29.36
C VAL A 424 -13.94 16.67 29.60
N GLY A 425 -12.81 16.92 30.28
CA GLY A 425 -11.84 15.90 30.65
C GLY A 425 -10.42 16.44 30.89
N GLU A 426 -9.54 15.59 31.43
CA GLU A 426 -8.17 15.96 31.77
C GLU A 426 -7.34 16.31 30.52
N GLY A 427 -6.97 17.59 30.37
CA GLY A 427 -6.24 18.12 29.20
C GLY A 427 -7.11 18.81 28.15
N ALA A 428 -8.40 19.03 28.43
CA ALA A 428 -9.27 19.83 27.57
C ALA A 428 -8.63 21.22 27.41
N PRO A 429 -8.65 21.83 26.21
CA PRO A 429 -8.09 23.16 26.05
C PRO A 429 -8.87 24.13 26.96
N GLY A 430 -8.19 24.69 27.96
CA GLY A 430 -8.75 25.60 28.97
C GLY A 430 -9.16 26.98 28.44
N ALA A 431 -9.73 27.01 27.23
CA ALA A 431 -10.36 28.18 26.61
C ALA A 431 -11.84 27.88 26.31
N ASP A 432 -12.45 26.99 27.11
CA ASP A 432 -13.89 26.90 27.20
C ASP A 432 -14.36 27.94 28.22
N ILE A 433 -15.30 28.80 27.81
CA ILE A 433 -15.89 29.84 28.67
C ILE A 433 -16.41 29.24 29.97
N LEU A 434 -16.87 27.99 29.90
CA LEU A 434 -17.31 27.26 31.07
C LEU A 434 -16.16 26.87 32.00
N ASP A 435 -15.03 26.40 31.48
CA ASP A 435 -13.87 26.07 32.30
C ASP A 435 -13.31 27.32 32.98
N ASP A 436 -13.27 28.45 32.27
CA ASP A 436 -12.88 29.75 32.86
C ASP A 436 -13.88 30.18 33.94
N LEU A 437 -15.18 30.08 33.65
CA LEU A 437 -16.24 30.42 34.62
C LEU A 437 -16.16 29.53 35.87
N LEU A 438 -15.95 28.22 35.72
CA LEU A 438 -15.78 27.29 36.84
C LEU A 438 -14.45 27.51 37.57
N HIS A 439 -13.38 27.82 36.86
CA HIS A 439 -12.07 28.12 37.43
C HIS A 439 -12.12 29.37 38.31
N TYR A 440 -12.64 30.48 37.78
CA TYR A 440 -12.77 31.73 38.52
C TYR A 440 -13.82 31.64 39.62
N SER A 441 -14.93 30.91 39.41
CA SER A 441 -15.91 30.64 40.47
C SER A 441 -15.27 29.94 41.66
N ARG A 442 -14.40 28.94 41.43
CA ARG A 442 -13.64 28.27 42.50
C ARG A 442 -12.60 29.18 43.15
N GLN A 443 -11.85 29.96 42.36
CA GLN A 443 -10.83 30.86 42.90
C GLN A 443 -11.42 32.00 43.74
N LEU A 444 -12.59 32.50 43.34
CA LEU A 444 -13.28 33.59 44.03
C LEU A 444 -14.18 33.10 45.17
N GLU A 445 -14.41 31.79 45.28
CA GLU A 445 -15.37 31.17 46.20
C GLU A 445 -16.80 31.74 46.04
N LEU A 446 -17.15 32.14 44.81
CA LEU A 446 -18.43 32.73 44.46
C LEU A 446 -19.06 31.97 43.31
N ALA A 447 -20.38 31.77 43.37
CA ALA A 447 -21.15 31.29 42.23
C ALA A 447 -21.44 32.47 41.27
N PRO A 448 -21.38 32.26 39.95
CA PRO A 448 -21.85 33.26 39.00
C PRO A 448 -23.33 33.55 39.25
N ASP A 449 -23.73 34.80 39.04
CA ASP A 449 -25.14 35.14 38.96
C ASP A 449 -25.72 34.49 37.69
N MET A 450 -26.67 33.58 37.91
CA MET A 450 -27.32 32.80 36.85
C MET A 450 -28.70 33.39 36.51
N ASP A 451 -29.09 34.52 37.10
CA ASP A 451 -30.34 35.19 36.75
C ASP A 451 -30.33 35.54 35.25
N GLY A 452 -31.33 35.03 34.54
CA GLY A 452 -31.46 35.17 33.08
C GLY A 452 -30.85 34.03 32.26
N TRP A 453 -30.23 33.03 32.89
CA TRP A 453 -29.84 31.80 32.20
C TRP A 453 -31.05 30.86 32.09
N ASP A 454 -31.37 30.44 30.86
CA ASP A 454 -32.41 29.48 30.56
C ASP A 454 -31.83 28.29 29.77
N GLY A 455 -32.31 27.07 30.06
CA GLY A 455 -31.92 25.85 29.35
C GLY A 455 -30.94 24.96 30.09
N TYR A 456 -30.20 24.13 29.34
CA TYR A 456 -29.36 23.06 29.88
C TYR A 456 -27.92 23.16 29.39
N LEU A 457 -26.99 22.81 30.27
CA LEU A 457 -25.59 22.64 29.94
C LEU A 457 -25.28 21.16 29.72
N HIS A 458 -24.93 20.79 28.49
CA HIS A 458 -24.57 19.42 28.15
C HIS A 458 -23.06 19.24 28.11
N LEU A 459 -22.53 18.65 29.17
CA LEU A 459 -21.12 18.28 29.29
C LEU A 459 -20.96 16.79 29.11
N VAL A 460 -20.19 16.39 28.12
CA VAL A 460 -19.93 14.98 27.82
C VAL A 460 -18.49 14.63 28.11
N ASP A 461 -18.31 13.47 28.72
CA ASP A 461 -17.00 12.91 28.97
C ASP A 461 -16.31 12.56 27.64
N MET A 462 -15.03 12.92 27.56
CA MET A 462 -14.24 12.77 26.33
C MET A 462 -14.02 11.31 25.93
N GLU A 463 -13.85 10.42 26.90
CA GLU A 463 -13.68 8.99 26.66
C GLU A 463 -14.99 8.40 26.12
N ALA A 464 -16.12 8.76 26.72
CA ALA A 464 -17.44 8.36 26.22
C ALA A 464 -17.69 8.81 24.77
N VAL A 465 -17.28 10.05 24.43
CA VAL A 465 -17.37 10.55 23.05
C VAL A 465 -16.49 9.72 22.10
N ALA A 466 -15.25 9.44 22.48
CA ALA A 466 -14.33 8.65 21.67
C ALA A 466 -14.80 7.20 21.49
N GLN A 467 -15.24 6.53 22.56
CA GLN A 467 -15.78 5.17 22.52
C GLN A 467 -17.00 5.08 21.60
N ARG A 468 -17.92 6.05 21.68
CA ARG A 468 -19.10 6.09 20.79
C ARG A 468 -18.70 6.25 19.34
N MET A 469 -17.72 7.12 19.05
CA MET A 469 -17.18 7.29 17.69
C MET A 469 -16.55 6.00 17.16
N VAL A 470 -15.71 5.34 17.96
CA VAL A 470 -15.04 4.07 17.59
C VAL A 470 -16.06 2.95 17.37
N ALA A 471 -17.10 2.85 18.21
CA ALA A 471 -18.18 1.89 18.02
C ALA A 471 -18.92 2.10 16.68
N LEU A 472 -19.19 3.35 16.30
CA LEU A 472 -19.79 3.69 15.01
C LEU A 472 -18.85 3.43 13.82
N LEU A 473 -17.54 3.52 14.01
CA LEU A 473 -16.54 3.15 13.01
C LEU A 473 -16.45 1.62 12.83
N ALA A 474 -16.75 0.85 13.89
CA ALA A 474 -16.76 -0.61 13.85
C ALA A 474 -18.04 -1.17 13.21
N SER A 475 -19.20 -0.53 13.42
CA SER A 475 -20.45 -0.95 12.78
C SER A 475 -20.34 -0.87 11.25
N SER A 476 -20.41 -2.02 10.57
CA SER A 476 -20.32 -2.16 9.11
C SER A 476 -21.42 -1.45 8.33
N ASN A 477 -22.43 -0.92 9.03
CA ASN A 477 -23.62 -0.31 8.48
C ASN A 477 -23.61 1.21 8.67
N VAL A 478 -22.85 1.94 7.84
CA VAL A 478 -23.24 3.33 7.54
C VAL A 478 -24.56 3.34 6.73
N SER A 479 -24.95 2.18 6.17
CA SER A 479 -26.11 1.96 5.29
C SER A 479 -27.44 1.59 5.99
N GLU A 480 -27.58 1.70 7.32
CA GLU A 480 -28.93 1.54 7.94
C GLU A 480 -29.91 2.62 7.46
N THR A 481 -29.40 3.74 6.93
CA THR A 481 -30.17 4.81 6.31
C THR A 481 -30.34 4.67 4.78
N GLY A 482 -29.93 3.53 4.21
CA GLY A 482 -29.89 3.30 2.75
C GLY A 482 -28.64 3.88 2.08
N PRO A 483 -28.24 3.36 0.90
CA PRO A 483 -27.09 3.87 0.16
C PRO A 483 -27.27 5.34 -0.19
N GLY A 484 -26.29 6.19 0.15
CA GLY A 484 -26.33 7.61 -0.15
C GLY A 484 -27.08 8.46 0.88
N ALA A 485 -27.12 8.08 2.15
CA ALA A 485 -27.68 8.92 3.21
C ALA A 485 -26.60 9.55 4.12
N VAL A 486 -26.86 10.77 4.58
CA VAL A 486 -26.03 11.46 5.59
C VAL A 486 -26.60 11.16 6.96
N ARG A 487 -25.80 10.51 7.81
CA ARG A 487 -26.17 10.26 9.21
C ARG A 487 -25.64 11.37 10.08
N VAL A 488 -26.51 12.00 10.86
CA VAL A 488 -26.12 12.96 11.91
C VAL A 488 -26.16 12.22 13.24
N VAL A 489 -25.15 12.42 14.09
CA VAL A 489 -25.08 11.84 15.43
C VAL A 489 -24.73 12.92 16.43
N HIS A 490 -25.56 13.09 17.45
CA HIS A 490 -25.28 13.95 18.59
C HIS A 490 -24.69 13.11 19.73
N THR A 491 -23.54 13.55 20.26
CA THR A 491 -23.01 12.98 21.49
C THR A 491 -23.28 13.96 22.63
N CYS A 492 -24.29 13.65 23.44
CA CYS A 492 -24.83 14.48 24.51
C CYS A 492 -25.25 13.59 25.70
N ASN A 493 -25.59 14.22 26.83
CA ASN A 493 -26.03 13.49 28.02
C ASN A 493 -27.38 12.80 27.83
N ALA A 494 -27.62 11.73 28.59
CA ALA A 494 -28.92 11.05 28.61
C ALA A 494 -30.02 12.06 28.97
N GLY A 495 -31.10 12.09 28.19
CA GLY A 495 -32.20 13.04 28.37
C GLY A 495 -32.01 14.41 27.70
N ALA A 496 -30.96 14.63 26.90
CA ALA A 496 -30.79 15.90 26.19
C ALA A 496 -31.92 16.29 25.22
N PHE A 497 -32.74 15.30 24.82
CA PHE A 497 -33.92 15.51 23.95
C PHE A 497 -35.24 15.20 24.66
N SER A 498 -35.22 14.86 25.95
CA SER A 498 -36.47 14.74 26.72
C SER A 498 -36.94 16.14 27.12
N SER A 499 -38.22 16.41 26.89
CA SER A 499 -38.88 17.57 27.50
C SER A 499 -38.81 17.45 29.03
N PRO A 500 -38.69 18.56 29.77
CA PRO A 500 -38.79 18.55 31.23
C PRO A 500 -40.09 17.91 31.73
#